data_AF-A0A2N5ICF3-F1
#
_entry.id   AF-A0A2N5ICF3-F1
#
_cell.length_a   1.000
_cell.length_b   1.000
_cell.length_c   1.000
_cell.angle_alpha   90.00
_cell.angle_beta   90.00
_cell.angle_gamma   90.00
#
_symmetry.space_group_name_H-M   'P 1'
#
loop_
_entity.id
_entity.type
_entity.pdbx_description
1 polymer ?
#
loop_
_entity_poly.entity_id
_entity_poly.type
_entity_poly.pdbx_seq_one_letter_code
_entity_poly.pdbx_strand_id
1 'polypeptide(L)'
;MALSLKQSFTLKGLNGQEATFSIPFVNDEKQLEFKFCSFFTGKILLNEEKKAIELQSEKKKIFLLLRGENESLFDECMEIRKQILSDLRQLTQNFQTGKEPIYAIESGNEQYPYLITSPLVLENGLHSVKYSKAIIYFINEGVKKKGKKTNIDTYNDLLEKVGQALHKSDLSQFEQGKFGEDKYYSVPLDKVVELL
;
A
#
# COMPACT_ATOMS: atom_id res chain seq x y z
N MET A 1 -5.38 0.27 18.73
CA MET A 1 -4.10 1.00 18.65
C MET A 1 -3.28 0.29 17.58
N ALA A 2 -3.27 0.78 16.34
CA ALA A 2 -2.47 0.17 15.28
C ALA A 2 -0.99 0.42 15.61
N LEU A 3 -0.20 -0.66 15.70
CA LEU A 3 1.25 -0.56 15.84
C LEU A 3 1.77 0.07 14.55
N SER A 4 2.25 1.32 14.59
CA SER A 4 2.85 1.92 13.42
C SER A 4 4.08 1.09 13.04
N LEU A 5 4.08 0.52 11.83
CA LEU A 5 5.23 -0.21 11.32
C LEU A 5 6.49 0.68 11.41
N LYS A 6 7.58 0.11 11.92
CA LYS A 6 8.86 0.82 12.04
C LYS A 6 9.26 1.34 10.66
N GLN A 7 9.44 2.65 10.57
CA GLN A 7 9.66 3.32 9.29
C GLN A 7 11.13 3.46 8.91
N SER A 8 12.06 3.17 9.81
CA SER A 8 13.49 3.27 9.54
C SER A 8 14.32 2.24 10.30
N PHE A 9 15.42 1.82 9.70
CA PHE A 9 16.37 0.85 10.23
C PHE A 9 17.78 1.41 10.10
N THR A 10 18.56 1.31 11.18
CA THR A 10 19.93 1.80 11.20
C THR A 10 20.88 0.62 11.33
N LEU A 11 21.77 0.49 10.35
CA LEU A 11 22.87 -0.46 10.35
C LEU A 11 24.12 0.24 10.89
N LYS A 12 24.77 -0.37 11.88
CA LYS A 12 26.03 0.12 12.45
C LYS A 12 27.22 -0.54 11.77
N GLY A 13 28.16 0.27 11.31
CA GLY A 13 29.44 -0.13 10.72
C GLY A 13 30.60 -0.05 11.71
N LEU A 14 31.74 -0.62 11.32
CA LEU A 14 32.91 -0.86 12.18
C LEU A 14 33.55 0.40 12.81
N ASN A 15 33.34 1.59 12.23
CA ASN A 15 33.91 2.86 12.72
C ASN A 15 32.84 3.82 13.27
N GLY A 16 31.70 3.30 13.73
CA GLY A 16 30.57 4.12 14.16
C GLY A 16 29.83 4.81 13.02
N GLN A 17 30.12 4.44 11.77
CA GLN A 17 29.33 4.89 10.61
C GLN A 17 27.96 4.21 10.64
N GLU A 18 26.93 4.99 10.35
CA GLU A 18 25.55 4.52 10.35
C GLU A 18 24.92 4.65 8.97
N ALA A 19 24.22 3.59 8.57
CA ALA A 19 23.45 3.52 7.35
C ALA A 19 21.97 3.41 7.70
N THR A 20 21.16 4.39 7.31
CA THR A 20 19.72 4.41 7.62
C THR A 20 18.92 4.04 6.39
N PHE A 21 18.09 3.01 6.49
CA PHE A 21 17.15 2.56 5.47
C PHE A 21 15.74 2.91 5.89
N SER A 22 14.98 3.60 5.04
CA SER A 22 13.67 4.16 5.42
C SER A 22 12.57 3.78 4.44
N ILE A 23 11.35 3.75 4.99
CA ILE A 23 10.09 3.41 4.33
C ILE A 23 10.16 1.99 3.73
N PRO A 24 10.14 0.95 4.59
CA PRO A 24 10.04 -0.42 4.13
C PRO A 24 8.71 -0.64 3.40
N PHE A 25 8.78 -1.31 2.26
CA PHE A 25 7.60 -1.69 1.49
C PHE A 25 7.81 -3.05 0.82
N VAL A 26 6.71 -3.77 0.60
CA VAL A 26 6.74 -5.03 -0.15
C VAL A 26 6.46 -4.75 -1.63
N ASN A 27 7.43 -5.08 -2.48
CA ASN A 27 7.34 -4.87 -3.93
C ASN A 27 6.49 -5.94 -4.64
N ASP A 28 6.38 -5.86 -5.96
CA ASP A 28 5.57 -6.79 -6.75
C ASP A 28 6.06 -8.26 -6.66
N GLU A 29 7.36 -8.46 -6.50
CA GLU A 29 8.02 -9.76 -6.28
C GLU A 29 7.87 -10.29 -4.84
N LYS A 30 7.14 -9.58 -3.97
CA LYS A 30 6.97 -9.91 -2.54
C LYS A 30 8.27 -9.85 -1.74
N GLN A 31 9.26 -9.08 -2.20
CA GLN A 31 10.48 -8.80 -1.47
C GLN A 31 10.31 -7.52 -0.65
N LEU A 32 11.01 -7.44 0.49
CA LEU A 32 11.09 -6.20 1.24
C LEU A 32 12.09 -5.27 0.56
N GLU A 33 11.64 -4.07 0.23
CA GLU A 33 12.40 -3.01 -0.41
C GLU A 33 12.33 -1.75 0.46
N PHE A 34 13.35 -0.90 0.40
CA PHE A 34 13.39 0.39 1.09
C PHE A 34 13.39 1.50 0.06
N LYS A 35 12.53 2.52 0.24
CA LYS A 35 12.51 3.66 -0.69
C LYS A 35 13.75 4.53 -0.58
N PHE A 36 14.34 4.60 0.62
CA PHE A 36 15.44 5.52 0.90
C PHE A 36 16.59 4.86 1.66
N CYS A 37 17.81 5.28 1.35
CA CYS A 37 19.02 5.00 2.11
C CYS A 37 19.80 6.30 2.29
N SER A 38 20.39 6.50 3.47
CA SER A 38 21.09 7.74 3.83
C SER A 38 22.28 8.11 2.92
N PHE A 39 22.88 7.12 2.24
CA PHE A 39 24.10 7.33 1.43
C PHE A 39 24.02 6.70 0.02
N PHE A 40 22.89 6.08 -0.34
CA PHE A 40 22.76 5.32 -1.58
C PHE A 40 21.46 5.66 -2.31
N THR A 41 21.58 5.89 -3.61
CA THR A 41 20.46 6.06 -4.53
C THR A 41 20.41 4.86 -5.47
N GLY A 42 19.28 4.16 -5.50
CA GLY A 42 19.07 2.96 -6.32
C GLY A 42 18.07 2.02 -5.66
N LYS A 43 18.02 0.76 -6.11
CA LYS A 43 17.13 -0.26 -5.54
C LYS A 43 17.77 -0.86 -4.28
N ILE A 44 17.03 -0.89 -3.18
CA ILE A 44 17.53 -1.32 -1.86
C ILE A 44 16.65 -2.47 -1.36
N LEU A 45 17.17 -3.69 -1.34
CA LEU A 45 16.40 -4.91 -1.05
C LEU A 45 16.91 -5.63 0.19
N LEU A 46 16.00 -6.25 0.92
CA LEU A 46 16.38 -7.31 1.86
C LEU A 46 16.67 -8.60 1.06
N ASN A 47 17.90 -9.09 1.12
CA ASN A 47 18.29 -10.36 0.54
C ASN A 47 18.26 -11.46 1.62
N GLU A 48 17.25 -12.33 1.54
CA GLU A 48 17.02 -13.41 2.50
C GLU A 48 18.12 -14.47 2.47
N GLU A 49 18.56 -14.88 1.28
CA GLU A 49 19.56 -15.94 1.09
C GLU A 49 20.91 -15.56 1.70
N LYS A 50 21.34 -14.32 1.49
CA LYS A 50 22.62 -13.82 1.99
C LYS A 50 22.53 -13.19 3.37
N LYS A 51 21.33 -13.08 3.94
CA LYS A 51 21.04 -12.32 5.16
C LYS A 51 21.69 -10.93 5.11
N ALA A 52 21.31 -10.14 4.10
CA ALA A 52 21.99 -8.89 3.77
C ALA A 52 21.01 -7.82 3.29
N ILE A 53 21.40 -6.55 3.39
CA ILE A 53 20.81 -5.50 2.55
C ILE A 53 21.58 -5.45 1.24
N GLU A 54 20.84 -5.56 0.15
CA GLU A 54 21.36 -5.52 -1.21
C GLU A 54 21.11 -4.14 -1.82
N LEU A 55 22.19 -3.47 -2.23
CA LEU A 55 22.16 -2.18 -2.91
C LEU A 55 22.45 -2.43 -4.40
N GLN A 56 21.47 -2.17 -5.26
CA GLN A 56 21.61 -2.29 -6.71
C GLN A 56 21.61 -0.91 -7.38
N SER A 57 22.70 -0.60 -8.08
CA SER A 57 22.77 0.48 -9.07
C SER A 57 22.91 -0.13 -10.47
N GLU A 58 22.76 0.68 -11.52
CA GLU A 58 22.88 0.22 -12.91
C GLU A 58 24.18 -0.55 -13.20
N LYS A 59 25.26 -0.23 -12.48
CA LYS A 59 26.61 -0.76 -12.75
C LYS A 59 27.09 -1.77 -11.74
N LYS A 60 26.51 -1.79 -10.53
CA LYS A 60 27.06 -2.55 -9.39
C LYS A 60 25.98 -3.00 -8.43
N LYS A 61 26.23 -4.18 -7.86
CA LYS A 61 25.45 -4.77 -6.77
C LYS A 61 26.36 -4.95 -5.55
N ILE A 62 25.97 -4.36 -4.43
CA ILE A 62 26.71 -4.38 -3.16
C ILE A 62 25.85 -5.08 -2.11
N PHE A 63 26.49 -5.89 -1.26
CA PHE A 63 25.82 -6.57 -0.16
C PHE A 63 26.37 -6.10 1.18
N LEU A 64 25.48 -5.61 2.03
CA LEU A 64 25.76 -5.29 3.42
C LEU A 64 25.28 -6.44 4.28
N LEU A 65 26.21 -7.31 4.68
CA LEU A 65 25.89 -8.51 5.46
C LEU A 65 25.37 -8.12 6.84
N LEU A 66 24.21 -8.64 7.22
CA LEU A 66 23.58 -8.44 8.52
C LEU A 66 24.04 -9.57 9.44
N ARG A 67 25.09 -9.31 10.22
CA ARG A 67 25.74 -10.29 11.11
C ARG A 67 26.09 -9.65 12.45
N GLY A 68 26.26 -10.48 13.49
CA GLY A 68 26.62 -10.03 14.81
C GLY A 68 25.56 -9.08 15.39
N GLU A 69 25.97 -7.87 15.78
CA GLU A 69 25.07 -6.86 16.35
C GLU A 69 23.93 -6.42 15.41
N ASN A 70 24.04 -6.69 14.11
CA ASN A 70 23.04 -6.34 13.11
C ASN A 70 22.10 -7.51 12.74
N GLU A 71 22.18 -8.67 13.41
CA GLU A 71 21.27 -9.81 13.14
C GLU A 71 19.82 -9.49 13.49
N SER A 72 19.58 -8.74 14.56
CA SER A 72 18.22 -8.32 14.93
C SER A 72 17.55 -7.48 13.86
N LEU A 73 18.31 -6.68 13.09
CA LEU A 73 17.79 -5.90 11.98
C LEU A 73 17.20 -6.82 10.90
N PHE A 74 17.85 -7.95 10.60
CA PHE A 74 17.33 -8.92 9.65
C PHE A 74 15.99 -9.49 10.11
N ASP A 75 15.91 -9.92 11.38
CA ASP A 75 14.69 -10.50 11.95
C ASP A 75 13.54 -9.48 11.97
N GLU A 76 13.82 -8.24 12.39
CA GLU A 76 12.82 -7.15 12.35
C GLU A 76 12.33 -6.88 10.92
N CYS A 77 13.23 -6.87 9.93
CA CYS A 77 12.83 -6.70 8.53
C CYS A 77 11.93 -7.86 8.05
N MET A 78 12.26 -9.09 8.43
CA MET A 78 11.46 -10.26 8.10
C MET A 78 10.06 -10.20 8.74
N GLU A 79 9.95 -9.74 9.98
CA GLU A 79 8.66 -9.55 10.65
C GLU A 79 7.82 -8.45 9.98
N ILE A 80 8.41 -7.31 9.60
CA ILE A 80 7.69 -6.28 8.82
C ILE A 80 7.15 -6.87 7.52
N ARG A 81 7.97 -7.62 6.78
CA ARG A 81 7.54 -8.25 5.54
C ARG A 81 6.35 -9.19 5.78
N LYS A 82 6.41 -10.03 6.81
CA LYS A 82 5.31 -10.93 7.18
C LYS A 82 4.04 -10.15 7.53
N GLN A 83 4.15 -9.07 8.30
CA GLN A 83 3.02 -8.22 8.66
C GLN A 83 2.36 -7.64 7.41
N ILE A 84 3.13 -7.00 6.52
CA ILE A 84 2.58 -6.42 5.27
C ILE A 84 1.89 -7.49 4.42
N LEU A 85 2.47 -8.68 4.31
CA LEU A 85 1.85 -9.78 3.56
C LEU A 85 0.58 -10.31 4.24
N SER A 86 0.53 -10.33 5.58
CA SER A 86 -0.66 -10.69 6.35
C SER A 86 -1.79 -9.69 6.13
N ASP A 87 -1.46 -8.40 6.20
CA ASP A 87 -2.41 -7.30 5.98
C ASP A 87 -2.97 -7.35 4.55
N LEU A 88 -2.15 -7.60 3.53
CA LEU A 88 -2.62 -7.79 2.14
C LEU A 88 -3.56 -9.00 1.99
N ARG A 89 -3.33 -10.09 2.73
CA ARG A 89 -4.25 -11.24 2.75
C ARG A 89 -5.56 -10.87 3.43
N GLN A 90 -5.50 -10.17 4.56
CA GLN A 90 -6.67 -9.69 5.27
C GLN A 90 -7.50 -8.75 4.40
N LEU A 91 -6.86 -7.80 3.70
CA LEU A 91 -7.52 -6.92 2.73
C LEU A 91 -8.32 -7.73 1.69
N THR A 92 -7.66 -8.73 1.10
CA THR A 92 -8.26 -9.58 0.07
C THR A 92 -9.48 -10.32 0.63
N GLN A 93 -9.37 -10.89 1.83
CA GLN A 93 -10.46 -11.58 2.50
C GLN A 93 -11.60 -10.64 2.87
N ASN A 94 -11.30 -9.43 3.34
CA ASN A 94 -12.30 -8.45 3.71
C ASN A 94 -13.08 -7.97 2.48
N PHE A 95 -12.42 -7.71 1.35
CA PHE A 95 -13.11 -7.40 0.09
C PHE A 95 -13.98 -8.57 -0.39
N GLN A 96 -13.49 -9.81 -0.32
CA GLN A 96 -14.27 -10.99 -0.72
C GLN A 96 -15.52 -11.20 0.15
N THR A 97 -15.44 -10.86 1.43
CA THR A 97 -16.54 -11.04 2.39
C THR A 97 -17.41 -9.80 2.56
N GLY A 98 -17.15 -8.72 1.82
CA GLY A 98 -17.88 -7.45 1.92
C GLY A 98 -17.63 -6.68 3.21
N LYS A 99 -16.59 -7.04 3.97
CA LYS A 99 -16.22 -6.38 5.24
C LYS A 99 -15.33 -5.15 5.03
N GLU A 100 -14.67 -5.03 3.89
CA GLU A 100 -13.87 -3.85 3.55
C GLU A 100 -14.73 -2.87 2.71
N PRO A 101 -15.17 -1.72 3.27
CA PRO A 101 -15.82 -0.69 2.48
C PRO A 101 -14.80 0.10 1.65
N ILE A 102 -15.29 0.76 0.61
CA ILE A 102 -14.56 1.78 -0.13
C ILE A 102 -14.79 3.12 0.56
N TYR A 103 -13.72 3.81 0.90
CA TYR A 103 -13.77 5.19 1.37
C TYR A 103 -13.60 6.13 0.19
N ALA A 104 -14.57 7.03 0.01
CA ALA A 104 -14.53 8.11 -0.95
C ALA A 104 -14.35 9.43 -0.19
N ILE A 105 -13.15 9.99 -0.25
CA ILE A 105 -12.77 11.21 0.48
C ILE A 105 -12.88 12.39 -0.48
N GLU A 106 -13.64 13.43 -0.13
CA GLU A 106 -13.80 14.62 -0.96
C GLU A 106 -12.45 15.30 -1.21
N SER A 107 -12.13 15.60 -2.47
CA SER A 107 -10.82 16.17 -2.84
C SER A 107 -10.86 17.68 -3.15
N GLY A 108 -12.05 18.23 -3.38
CA GLY A 108 -12.24 19.59 -3.91
C GLY A 108 -11.84 19.78 -5.39
N ASN A 109 -11.44 18.72 -6.10
CA ASN A 109 -11.07 18.78 -7.52
C ASN A 109 -12.21 18.26 -8.41
N GLU A 110 -12.73 19.08 -9.33
CA GLU A 110 -13.84 18.69 -10.21
C GLU A 110 -13.54 17.48 -11.12
N GLN A 111 -12.29 17.35 -11.57
CA GLN A 111 -11.87 16.23 -12.42
C GLN A 111 -11.79 14.91 -11.61
N TYR A 112 -11.35 15.01 -10.36
CA TYR A 112 -11.16 13.87 -9.45
C TYR A 112 -11.90 14.12 -8.13
N PRO A 113 -13.25 14.13 -8.13
CA PRO A 113 -14.05 14.63 -7.00
C PRO A 113 -13.82 13.87 -5.69
N TYR A 114 -13.35 12.63 -5.79
CA TYR A 114 -13.01 11.80 -4.65
C TYR A 114 -11.64 11.15 -4.79
N LEU A 115 -10.92 11.08 -3.67
CA LEU A 115 -9.84 10.10 -3.47
C LEU A 115 -10.47 8.77 -3.05
N ILE A 116 -10.02 7.67 -3.66
CA ILE A 116 -10.61 6.34 -3.47
C ILE A 116 -9.65 5.44 -2.70
N THR A 117 -10.06 4.98 -1.54
CA THR A 117 -9.26 4.13 -0.66
C THR A 117 -10.14 3.15 0.12
N SER A 118 -9.61 2.50 1.15
CA SER A 118 -10.35 1.68 2.12
C SER A 118 -9.68 1.79 3.49
N PRO A 119 -10.35 1.42 4.60
CA PRO A 119 -9.76 1.48 5.94
C PRO A 119 -8.34 0.91 6.03
N LEU A 120 -8.13 -0.33 5.60
CA LEU A 120 -6.82 -0.97 5.73
C LEU A 120 -5.77 -0.36 4.78
N VAL A 121 -6.19 0.17 3.63
CA VAL A 121 -5.30 0.88 2.69
C VAL A 121 -4.89 2.24 3.22
N LEU A 122 -5.76 2.97 3.94
CA LEU A 122 -5.36 4.21 4.62
C LEU A 122 -4.32 3.94 5.71
N GLU A 123 -4.50 2.87 6.47
CA GLU A 123 -3.58 2.52 7.55
C GLU A 123 -2.22 2.05 7.03
N ASN A 124 -2.19 1.22 5.99
CA ASN A 124 -0.98 0.48 5.59
C ASN A 124 -0.55 0.66 4.13
N GLY A 125 -1.26 1.45 3.34
CA GLY A 125 -1.10 1.54 1.88
C GLY A 125 0.29 1.99 1.42
N LEU A 126 1.01 2.76 2.24
CA LEU A 126 2.37 3.21 1.94
C LEU A 126 3.40 2.08 1.87
N HIS A 127 3.07 0.92 2.46
CA HIS A 127 3.93 -0.25 2.60
C HIS A 127 3.80 -1.26 1.45
N SER A 128 2.93 -1.05 0.48
CA SER A 128 2.95 -1.83 -0.77
C SER A 128 2.09 -1.20 -1.85
N VAL A 129 2.57 -1.19 -3.10
CA VAL A 129 1.74 -0.85 -4.27
C VAL A 129 0.56 -1.82 -4.45
N LYS A 130 0.60 -3.00 -3.81
CA LYS A 130 -0.46 -4.02 -3.94
C LYS A 130 -1.77 -3.61 -3.26
N TYR A 131 -1.73 -2.68 -2.31
CA TYR A 131 -2.93 -2.17 -1.63
C TYR A 131 -3.88 -1.48 -2.60
N SER A 132 -3.39 -0.53 -3.40
CA SER A 132 -4.22 0.15 -4.41
C SER A 132 -4.61 -0.78 -5.57
N LYS A 133 -3.70 -1.67 -5.98
CA LYS A 133 -4.01 -2.71 -7.00
C LYS A 133 -5.14 -3.64 -6.54
N ALA A 134 -5.24 -3.95 -5.25
CA ALA A 134 -6.32 -4.78 -4.73
C ALA A 134 -7.69 -4.11 -4.90
N ILE A 135 -7.81 -2.81 -4.59
CA ILE A 135 -9.05 -2.05 -4.81
C ILE A 135 -9.49 -2.16 -6.28
N ILE A 136 -8.56 -1.85 -7.21
CA ILE A 136 -8.81 -1.92 -8.65
C ILE A 136 -9.27 -3.31 -9.08
N TYR A 137 -8.55 -4.35 -8.63
CA TYR A 137 -8.87 -5.74 -8.94
C TYR A 137 -10.29 -6.12 -8.51
N PHE A 138 -10.67 -5.81 -7.27
CA PHE A 138 -11.98 -6.19 -6.73
C PHE A 138 -13.14 -5.43 -7.38
N ILE A 139 -12.94 -4.16 -7.73
CA ILE A 139 -13.95 -3.39 -8.49
C ILE A 139 -14.11 -3.98 -9.89
N ASN A 140 -13.02 -4.20 -10.64
CA ASN A 140 -13.08 -4.77 -11.99
C ASN A 140 -13.75 -6.15 -11.99
N GLU A 141 -13.37 -7.04 -11.06
CA GLU A 141 -13.98 -8.37 -10.94
C GLU A 141 -15.46 -8.30 -10.55
N GLY A 142 -15.84 -7.36 -9.68
CA GLY A 142 -17.24 -7.11 -9.33
C GLY A 142 -18.07 -6.68 -10.54
N VAL A 143 -17.59 -5.72 -11.31
CA VAL A 143 -18.28 -5.23 -12.53
C VAL A 143 -18.40 -6.35 -13.57
N LYS A 144 -17.33 -7.12 -13.77
CA LYS A 144 -17.32 -8.27 -14.68
C LYS A 144 -18.34 -9.33 -14.29
N LYS A 145 -18.50 -9.63 -12.99
CA LYS A 145 -19.54 -10.56 -12.50
C LYS A 145 -20.97 -10.08 -12.78
N LYS A 146 -21.18 -8.77 -12.92
CA LYS A 146 -22.47 -8.18 -13.33
C LYS A 146 -22.66 -8.14 -14.86
N GLY A 147 -21.75 -8.74 -15.64
CA GLY A 147 -21.84 -8.78 -17.10
C GLY A 147 -21.51 -7.45 -17.78
N LYS A 148 -20.97 -6.48 -17.05
CA LYS A 148 -20.54 -5.19 -17.58
C LYS A 148 -19.04 -5.23 -17.91
N LYS A 149 -18.61 -4.37 -18.83
CA LYS A 149 -17.19 -4.12 -19.10
C LYS A 149 -16.78 -2.81 -18.44
N THR A 150 -15.79 -2.89 -17.56
CA THR A 150 -15.00 -1.74 -17.13
C THR A 150 -13.53 -2.06 -17.35
N ASN A 151 -12.71 -1.03 -17.50
CA ASN A 151 -11.27 -1.17 -17.66
C ASN A 151 -10.59 -0.12 -16.79
N ILE A 152 -10.49 -0.39 -15.49
CA ILE A 152 -9.73 0.43 -14.55
C ILE A 152 -8.34 -0.20 -14.47
N ASP A 153 -7.34 0.43 -15.09
CA ASP A 153 -5.99 -0.12 -15.17
C ASP A 153 -5.03 0.60 -14.23
N THR A 154 -5.30 1.87 -13.97
CA THR A 154 -4.48 2.74 -13.13
C THR A 154 -5.27 3.30 -11.96
N TYR A 155 -4.54 3.84 -10.97
CA TYR A 155 -5.19 4.57 -9.89
C TYR A 155 -5.86 5.86 -10.39
N ASN A 156 -5.35 6.51 -11.44
CA ASN A 156 -6.01 7.67 -12.03
C ASN A 156 -7.34 7.27 -12.70
N ASP A 157 -7.40 6.12 -13.38
CA ASP A 157 -8.66 5.58 -13.90
C ASP A 157 -9.66 5.32 -12.78
N LEU A 158 -9.18 4.86 -11.61
CA LEU A 158 -10.01 4.63 -10.44
C LEU A 158 -10.62 5.96 -9.97
N LEU A 159 -9.80 6.99 -9.77
CA LEU A 159 -10.28 8.31 -9.35
C LEU A 159 -11.27 8.92 -10.34
N GLU A 160 -11.02 8.78 -11.64
CA GLU A 160 -11.90 9.31 -12.68
C GLU A 160 -13.20 8.52 -12.76
N LYS A 161 -13.14 7.21 -13.01
CA LYS A 161 -14.34 6.42 -13.30
C LYS A 161 -15.19 6.20 -12.06
N VAL A 162 -14.57 5.80 -10.95
CA VAL A 162 -15.28 5.56 -9.70
C VAL A 162 -15.65 6.88 -9.03
N GLY A 163 -14.74 7.84 -8.97
CA GLY A 163 -15.02 9.14 -8.38
C GLY A 163 -16.16 9.86 -9.09
N GLN A 164 -16.20 9.87 -10.42
CA GLN A 164 -17.31 10.49 -11.16
C GLN A 164 -18.64 9.75 -11.01
N ALA A 165 -18.61 8.41 -10.94
CA ALA A 165 -19.82 7.62 -10.69
C ALA A 165 -20.40 7.93 -9.29
N LEU A 166 -19.54 8.01 -8.27
CA LEU A 166 -19.93 8.41 -6.92
C LEU A 166 -20.42 9.86 -6.85
N HIS A 167 -19.81 10.78 -7.59
CA HIS A 167 -20.20 12.19 -7.61
C HIS A 167 -21.60 12.42 -8.19
N LYS A 168 -22.02 11.58 -9.13
CA LYS A 168 -23.37 11.61 -9.72
C LYS A 168 -24.42 10.89 -8.85
N SER A 169 -23.99 10.27 -7.75
CA SER A 169 -24.83 9.47 -6.88
C SER A 169 -25.18 10.22 -5.60
N ASP A 170 -26.33 9.89 -5.01
CA ASP A 170 -26.66 10.39 -3.67
C ASP A 170 -25.88 9.60 -2.61
N LEU A 171 -24.78 10.18 -2.13
CA LEU A 171 -23.94 9.57 -1.09
C LEU A 171 -24.45 9.82 0.34
N SER A 172 -25.48 10.66 0.52
CA SER A 172 -26.00 11.01 1.85
C SER A 172 -26.58 9.80 2.61
N GLN A 173 -26.96 8.75 1.88
CA GLN A 173 -27.45 7.48 2.41
C GLN A 173 -26.36 6.60 3.05
N PHE A 174 -25.08 6.88 2.81
CA PHE A 174 -23.97 6.10 3.33
C PHE A 174 -23.41 6.69 4.63
N GLU A 175 -22.69 5.87 5.38
CA GLU A 175 -21.98 6.32 6.57
C GLU A 175 -20.96 7.40 6.20
N GLN A 176 -20.94 8.46 7.00
CA GLN A 176 -20.10 9.63 6.80
C GLN A 176 -19.14 9.78 7.98
N GLY A 177 -17.90 10.14 7.69
CA GLY A 177 -16.93 10.48 8.71
C GLY A 177 -16.01 11.60 8.27
N LYS A 178 -14.97 11.84 9.07
CA LYS A 178 -13.94 12.84 8.79
C LYS A 178 -12.56 12.23 8.86
N PHE A 179 -11.72 12.60 7.92
CA PHE A 179 -10.28 12.33 7.94
C PHE A 179 -9.56 13.67 7.95
N GLY A 180 -9.16 14.13 9.14
CA GLY A 180 -8.76 15.52 9.33
C GLY A 180 -9.95 16.46 9.16
N GLU A 181 -9.84 17.42 8.24
CA GLU A 181 -10.95 18.32 7.86
C GLU A 181 -11.81 17.77 6.72
N ASP A 182 -11.31 16.76 6.00
CA ASP A 182 -11.94 16.22 4.82
C ASP A 182 -13.06 15.24 5.17
N LYS A 183 -14.18 15.37 4.48
CA LYS A 183 -15.32 14.46 4.61
C LYS A 183 -15.07 13.20 3.81
N TYR A 184 -15.43 12.04 4.37
CA TYR A 184 -15.46 10.80 3.62
C TYR A 184 -16.81 10.09 3.72
N TYR A 185 -17.11 9.31 2.69
CA TYR A 185 -18.25 8.40 2.62
C TYR A 185 -17.74 6.95 2.61
N SER A 186 -18.30 6.11 3.48
CA SER A 186 -18.04 4.68 3.54
C SER A 186 -19.06 3.94 2.68
N VAL A 187 -18.63 3.53 1.49
CA VAL A 187 -19.50 2.93 0.47
C VAL A 187 -19.20 1.43 0.35
N PRO A 188 -20.19 0.55 0.52
CA PRO A 188 -20.00 -0.88 0.27
C PRO A 188 -19.48 -1.14 -1.15
N LEU A 189 -18.52 -2.06 -1.31
CA LEU A 189 -17.88 -2.35 -2.60
C LEU A 189 -18.91 -2.74 -3.68
N ASP A 190 -19.90 -3.55 -3.32
CA ASP A 190 -21.00 -3.97 -4.17
C ASP A 190 -21.84 -2.80 -4.67
N LYS A 191 -22.01 -1.75 -3.87
CA LYS A 191 -22.66 -0.50 -4.27
C LYS A 191 -21.78 0.30 -5.23
N VAL A 192 -20.48 0.43 -4.97
CA VAL A 192 -19.55 1.04 -5.93
C VAL A 192 -19.63 0.35 -7.29
N VAL A 193 -19.70 -0.98 -7.30
CA VAL A 193 -19.83 -1.80 -8.51
C VAL A 193 -21.18 -1.62 -9.22
N GLU A 194 -22.27 -1.24 -8.53
CA GLU A 194 -23.57 -0.93 -9.18
C GLU A 194 -23.53 0.35 -9.99
N LEU A 195 -22.75 1.32 -9.53
CA LEU A 195 -22.64 2.65 -10.12
C LEU A 195 -21.79 2.67 -11.40
N LEU A 196 -21.00 1.61 -11.63
CA LEU A 196 -20.23 1.35 -12.86
C LEU A 196 -21.04 0.41 -13.77
#